data_AF-A0A7J0CCM5-F1
#
_entry.id   AF-A0A7J0CCM5-F1
#
_cell.length_a   1.000
_cell.length_b   1.000
_cell.length_c   1.000
_cell.angle_alpha   90.00
_cell.angle_beta   90.00
_cell.angle_gamma   90.00
#
_symmetry.space_group_name_H-M   'P 1'
#
loop_
_entity.id
_entity.type
_entity.pdbx_description
1 polymer ?
#
loop_
_entity_poly.entity_id
_entity_poly.type
_entity_poly.pdbx_seq_one_letter_code
_entity_poly.pdbx_strand_id
1 'polypeptide(L)'
;MLFPRGKALPEDFGEATVVIVDPAFHHVTPAELALEHPDVEFGRFVEILDAQTLEDACQSARTERWSLLQFRDPTKIPLEIVIAASAASSGSLITVAADVEEAEIIFGVLELGSDGVMMAPRKVGDATALKSVVNADTPDLALVELEVVSTEHVGMGERACVDTCTYFRKDEGILVGSHSKGMILCVSETHPLPYMPTRPFRVNAGAIHSYTLSKDGRTNYLSELKAGSKIVASDVEGRTRLVTVGRVKIETRPLISVNAVSPDGREVNLILQDDWHVRVLGPGGAVLNSTELKPGDKVLGFLPTEDRHVGYPLDEFCLET
;
A
#
# COMPACT_ATOMS: atom_id res chain seq x y z
N MET A 1 4.96 1.89 -27.78
CA MET A 1 5.83 0.70 -27.79
C MET A 1 5.33 -0.29 -28.81
N LEU A 2 6.21 -0.83 -29.65
CA LEU A 2 5.92 -1.87 -30.64
C LEU A 2 6.69 -3.15 -30.28
N PHE A 3 6.01 -4.30 -30.26
CA PHE A 3 6.64 -5.60 -30.05
C PHE A 3 6.11 -6.60 -31.09
N PRO A 4 6.80 -6.81 -32.22
CA PRO A 4 6.36 -7.70 -33.29
C PRO A 4 6.70 -9.16 -32.97
N ARG A 5 6.17 -9.67 -31.84
CA ARG A 5 6.45 -11.02 -31.35
C ARG A 5 6.09 -12.08 -32.42
N GLY A 6 7.07 -12.91 -32.79
CA GLY A 6 6.89 -13.97 -33.78
C GLY A 6 6.60 -13.48 -35.20
N LYS A 7 6.87 -12.20 -35.49
CA LYS A 7 6.71 -11.57 -36.81
C LYS A 7 8.00 -10.87 -37.20
N ALA A 8 8.25 -10.76 -38.51
CA ALA A 8 9.39 -9.99 -39.02
C ALA A 8 9.28 -8.52 -38.57
N LEU A 9 10.44 -7.87 -38.41
CA LEU A 9 10.47 -6.43 -38.16
C LEU A 9 9.88 -5.69 -39.38
N PRO A 10 9.01 -4.71 -39.17
CA PRO A 10 8.50 -3.88 -40.26
C PRO A 10 9.61 -2.97 -40.81
N GLU A 11 9.48 -2.56 -42.08
CA GLU A 11 10.41 -1.59 -42.70
C GLU A 11 10.26 -0.17 -42.12
N ASP A 12 9.09 0.14 -41.56
CA ASP A 12 8.77 1.40 -40.89
C ASP A 12 8.17 1.11 -39.51
N PHE A 13 8.66 1.80 -38.48
CA PHE A 13 8.20 1.69 -37.10
C PHE A 13 7.09 2.69 -36.75
N GLY A 14 6.73 3.59 -37.66
CA GLY A 14 5.66 4.57 -37.50
C GLY A 14 5.87 5.48 -36.28
N GLU A 15 4.84 5.61 -35.44
CA GLU A 15 4.88 6.44 -34.22
C GLU A 15 5.49 5.72 -33.01
N ALA A 16 6.11 4.55 -33.19
CA ALA A 16 6.68 3.81 -32.07
C ALA A 16 7.95 4.49 -31.54
N THR A 17 7.89 4.94 -30.29
CA THR A 17 9.05 5.51 -29.57
C THR A 17 9.99 4.45 -29.00
N VAL A 18 9.46 3.26 -28.72
CA VAL A 18 10.23 2.11 -28.23
C VAL A 18 9.84 0.87 -29.04
N VAL A 19 10.82 0.16 -29.60
CA VAL A 19 10.63 -1.10 -30.33
C VAL A 19 11.36 -2.22 -29.60
N ILE A 20 10.63 -3.28 -29.25
CA ILE A 20 11.20 -4.46 -28.61
C ILE A 20 11.55 -5.50 -29.67
N VAL A 21 12.78 -5.99 -29.62
CA VAL A 21 13.40 -6.91 -30.58
C VAL A 21 13.74 -8.21 -29.87
N ASP A 22 13.53 -9.33 -30.54
CA ASP A 22 13.98 -10.65 -30.09
C ASP A 22 15.21 -11.03 -30.94
N PRO A 23 16.45 -10.87 -30.45
CA PRO A 23 17.64 -11.14 -31.26
C PRO A 23 17.75 -12.58 -31.75
N ALA A 24 17.16 -13.54 -31.03
CA ALA A 24 17.18 -14.94 -31.42
C ALA A 24 16.28 -15.19 -32.64
N PHE A 25 15.18 -14.44 -32.78
CA PHE A 25 14.23 -14.56 -33.88
C PHE A 25 14.48 -13.56 -35.02
N HIS A 26 14.81 -12.31 -34.69
CA HIS A 26 15.02 -11.23 -35.65
C HIS A 26 16.44 -11.18 -36.22
N HIS A 27 17.40 -11.89 -35.61
CA HIS A 27 18.80 -11.94 -36.02
C HIS A 27 19.49 -10.56 -36.08
N VAL A 28 19.04 -9.63 -35.23
CA VAL A 28 19.60 -8.28 -35.07
C VAL A 28 19.51 -7.85 -33.62
N THR A 29 20.48 -7.08 -33.15
CA THR A 29 20.53 -6.56 -31.78
C THR A 29 19.89 -5.17 -31.68
N PRO A 30 19.42 -4.76 -30.48
CA PRO A 30 18.94 -3.39 -30.26
C PRO A 30 19.99 -2.32 -30.61
N ALA A 31 21.27 -2.59 -30.33
CA ALA A 31 22.36 -1.67 -30.60
C ALA A 31 22.59 -1.43 -32.11
N GLU A 32 22.48 -2.48 -32.94
CA GLU A 32 22.58 -2.35 -34.39
C GLU A 32 21.42 -1.52 -34.96
N LEU A 33 20.19 -1.79 -34.51
CA LEU A 33 19.01 -1.03 -34.95
C LEU A 33 19.03 0.43 -34.49
N ALA A 34 19.55 0.71 -33.29
CA ALA A 34 19.70 2.07 -32.80
C ALA A 34 20.67 2.92 -33.63
N LEU A 35 21.65 2.30 -34.30
CA LEU A 35 22.54 3.00 -35.23
C LEU A 35 21.84 3.36 -36.55
N GLU A 36 20.93 2.51 -37.01
CA GLU A 36 20.16 2.71 -38.25
C GLU A 36 18.97 3.66 -38.05
N HIS A 37 18.40 3.68 -36.85
CA HIS A 37 17.20 4.43 -36.50
C HIS A 37 17.42 5.26 -35.21
N PRO A 38 18.18 6.37 -35.28
CA PRO A 38 18.58 7.14 -34.10
C PRO A 38 17.43 7.81 -33.34
N ASP A 39 16.28 7.99 -34.00
CA ASP A 39 15.08 8.60 -33.42
C ASP A 39 14.17 7.58 -32.70
N VAL A 40 14.53 6.29 -32.73
CA VAL A 40 13.75 5.20 -32.13
C VAL A 40 14.59 4.50 -31.06
N GLU A 41 13.99 4.27 -29.88
CA GLU A 41 14.66 3.47 -28.85
C GLU A 41 14.39 1.98 -29.07
N PHE A 42 15.42 1.15 -28.92
CA PHE A 42 15.29 -0.30 -29.05
C PHE A 42 15.50 -0.98 -27.71
N GLY A 43 14.74 -2.04 -27.49
CA GLY A 43 14.85 -2.90 -26.32
C GLY A 43 14.96 -4.36 -26.71
N ARG A 44 15.45 -5.17 -25.78
CA ARG A 44 15.63 -6.60 -25.96
C ARG A 44 14.52 -7.38 -25.28
N PHE A 45 13.89 -8.29 -26.02
CA PHE A 45 13.06 -9.34 -25.47
C PHE A 45 13.91 -10.53 -25.03
N VAL A 46 13.61 -11.07 -23.85
CA VAL A 46 14.17 -12.34 -23.38
C VAL A 46 13.04 -13.19 -22.80
N GLU A 47 12.88 -14.40 -23.31
CA GLU A 47 12.02 -15.43 -22.70
C GLU A 47 12.88 -16.32 -21.79
N ILE A 48 12.55 -16.35 -20.50
CA ILE A 48 13.29 -17.07 -19.47
C ILE A 48 12.65 -18.44 -19.26
N LEU A 49 13.38 -19.47 -19.65
CA LEU A 49 12.98 -20.87 -19.64
C LEU A 49 13.90 -21.75 -18.76
N ASP A 50 15.13 -21.30 -18.54
CA ASP A 50 16.21 -22.05 -17.89
C ASP A 50 17.32 -21.11 -17.37
N ALA A 51 18.40 -21.71 -16.85
CA ALA A 51 19.53 -20.96 -16.30
C ALA A 51 20.27 -20.12 -17.36
N GLN A 52 20.34 -20.60 -18.61
CA GLN A 52 21.07 -19.90 -19.68
C GLN A 52 20.30 -18.65 -20.12
N THR A 53 18.99 -18.77 -20.32
CA THR A 53 18.12 -17.65 -20.65
C THR A 53 17.95 -16.67 -19.49
N LEU A 54 18.08 -17.12 -18.24
CA LEU A 54 18.16 -16.24 -17.07
C LEU A 54 19.45 -15.40 -17.06
N GLU A 55 20.59 -15.99 -17.39
CA GLU A 55 21.85 -15.26 -17.49
C GLU A 55 21.79 -14.20 -18.60
N ASP A 56 21.17 -14.54 -19.72
CA ASP A 56 20.91 -13.61 -20.82
C ASP A 56 19.97 -12.46 -20.40
N ALA A 57 18.92 -12.75 -19.64
CA ALA A 57 18.04 -11.73 -19.05
C ALA A 57 18.81 -10.79 -18.11
N CYS A 58 19.71 -11.33 -17.28
CA CYS A 58 20.56 -10.52 -16.41
C CYS A 58 21.53 -9.64 -17.20
N GLN A 59 22.07 -10.14 -18.32
CA GLN A 59 22.91 -9.32 -19.20
C GLN A 59 22.08 -8.20 -19.82
N SER A 60 20.93 -8.54 -20.41
CA SER A 60 19.98 -7.58 -20.99
C SER A 60 19.67 -6.45 -19.99
N ALA A 61 19.30 -6.81 -18.76
CA ALA A 61 18.96 -5.85 -17.71
C ALA A 61 20.12 -4.91 -17.30
N ARG A 62 21.37 -5.33 -17.48
CA ARG A 62 22.55 -4.51 -17.18
C ARG A 62 22.97 -3.59 -18.32
N THR A 63 22.77 -4.02 -19.56
CA THR A 63 23.37 -3.36 -20.73
C THR A 63 22.38 -2.64 -21.61
N GLU A 64 21.13 -3.09 -21.64
CA GLU A 64 20.10 -2.54 -22.52
C GLU A 64 19.36 -1.40 -21.84
N ARG A 65 18.90 -0.43 -22.64
CA ARG A 65 18.03 0.65 -22.16
C ARG A 65 16.64 0.14 -21.79
N TRP A 66 16.16 -0.88 -22.50
CA TRP A 66 14.88 -1.53 -22.29
C TRP A 66 15.01 -3.04 -22.36
N SER A 67 14.56 -3.73 -21.33
CA SER A 67 14.50 -5.20 -21.29
C SER A 67 13.06 -5.66 -21.08
N LEU A 68 12.49 -6.36 -22.06
CA LEU A 68 11.19 -7.02 -21.93
C LEU A 68 11.39 -8.49 -21.56
N LEU A 69 11.02 -8.85 -20.34
CA LEU A 69 11.25 -10.18 -19.78
C LEU A 69 9.96 -10.97 -19.71
N GLN A 70 9.96 -12.21 -20.20
CA GLN A 70 8.86 -13.14 -19.99
C GLN A 70 9.35 -14.37 -19.24
N PHE A 71 8.77 -14.61 -18.08
CA PHE A 71 9.06 -15.79 -17.28
C PHE A 71 8.04 -16.90 -17.58
N ARG A 72 8.52 -18.10 -17.87
CA ARG A 72 7.63 -19.26 -18.04
C ARG A 72 7.27 -19.92 -16.71
N ASP A 73 8.20 -19.87 -15.76
CA ASP A 73 7.98 -20.44 -14.44
C ASP A 73 7.00 -19.58 -13.61
N PRO A 74 6.13 -20.21 -12.80
CA PRO A 74 5.19 -19.48 -11.96
C PRO A 74 5.87 -18.78 -10.76
N THR A 75 7.12 -19.16 -10.44
CA THR A 75 7.89 -18.54 -9.36
C THR A 75 8.48 -17.19 -9.80
N LYS A 76 8.65 -16.27 -8.84
CA LYS A 76 9.27 -14.96 -9.06
C LYS A 76 10.75 -14.90 -8.69
N ILE A 77 11.35 -16.01 -8.23
CA ILE A 77 12.79 -16.11 -7.95
C ILE A 77 13.65 -15.66 -9.16
N PRO A 78 13.36 -16.07 -10.42
CA PRO A 78 14.14 -15.58 -11.55
C PRO A 78 14.06 -14.06 -11.74
N LEU A 79 12.90 -13.44 -11.48
CA LEU A 79 12.75 -11.99 -11.54
C LEU A 79 13.54 -11.30 -10.42
N GLU A 80 13.53 -11.84 -9.21
CA GLU A 80 14.36 -11.35 -8.09
C GLU A 80 15.85 -11.32 -8.46
N ILE A 81 16.33 -12.38 -9.12
CA ILE A 81 17.73 -12.48 -9.58
C ILE A 81 18.05 -11.39 -10.61
N VAL A 82 17.16 -11.15 -11.58
CA VAL A 82 17.40 -10.13 -12.63
C VAL A 82 17.37 -8.72 -12.04
N ILE A 83 16.43 -8.42 -11.14
CA ILE A 83 16.36 -7.13 -10.44
C ILE A 83 17.66 -6.91 -9.63
N ALA A 84 18.09 -7.90 -8.85
CA ALA A 84 19.33 -7.81 -8.09
C ALA A 84 20.56 -7.61 -8.99
N ALA A 85 20.60 -8.30 -10.13
CA ALA A 85 21.70 -8.20 -11.09
C ALA A 85 21.79 -6.84 -11.80
N SER A 86 20.69 -6.08 -11.84
CA SER A 86 20.59 -4.80 -12.53
C SER A 86 20.49 -3.58 -11.60
N ALA A 87 20.59 -3.77 -10.28
CA ALA A 87 20.39 -2.72 -9.26
C ALA A 87 21.25 -1.43 -9.44
N ALA A 88 22.39 -1.50 -10.15
CA ALA A 88 23.25 -0.35 -10.45
C ALA A 88 23.12 0.17 -11.90
N SER A 89 22.16 -0.36 -12.66
CA SER A 89 21.96 -0.07 -14.08
C SER A 89 20.92 1.03 -14.25
N SER A 90 20.98 1.75 -15.35
CA SER A 90 20.04 2.84 -15.67
C SER A 90 18.97 2.44 -16.70
N GLY A 91 18.98 1.19 -17.16
CA GLY A 91 17.98 0.65 -18.06
C GLY A 91 16.67 0.34 -17.34
N SER A 92 15.59 0.19 -18.11
CA SER A 92 14.26 -0.12 -17.58
C SER A 92 13.87 -1.57 -17.83
N LEU A 93 13.44 -2.24 -16.77
CA LEU A 93 12.90 -3.60 -16.78
C LEU A 93 11.39 -3.60 -16.95
N ILE A 94 10.90 -4.24 -18.00
CA ILE A 94 9.48 -4.48 -18.21
C ILE A 94 9.24 -5.99 -18.15
N THR A 95 8.32 -6.42 -17.31
CA THR A 95 7.97 -7.85 -17.21
C THR A 95 6.63 -8.13 -17.88
N VAL A 96 6.51 -9.23 -18.62
CA VAL A 96 5.23 -9.70 -19.14
C VAL A 96 4.41 -10.32 -18.00
N ALA A 97 3.20 -9.81 -17.76
CA ALA A 97 2.24 -10.36 -16.82
C ALA A 97 1.07 -11.03 -17.59
N ALA A 98 0.62 -12.19 -17.11
CA ALA A 98 -0.53 -12.90 -17.65
C ALA A 98 -1.85 -12.20 -17.30
N ASP A 99 -1.91 -11.53 -16.15
CA ASP A 99 -3.06 -10.74 -15.71
C ASP A 99 -2.72 -9.72 -14.62
N VAL A 100 -3.77 -9.03 -14.14
CA VAL A 100 -3.67 -7.93 -13.17
C VAL A 100 -3.16 -8.41 -11.82
N GLU A 101 -3.52 -9.64 -11.40
CA GLU A 101 -3.06 -10.20 -10.13
C GLU A 101 -1.55 -10.47 -10.18
N GLU A 102 -1.09 -11.07 -11.28
CA GLU A 102 0.34 -11.28 -11.49
C GLU A 102 1.11 -9.94 -11.62
N ALA A 103 0.50 -8.93 -12.24
CA ALA A 103 1.10 -7.60 -12.34
C ALA A 103 1.29 -6.94 -10.95
N GLU A 104 0.31 -7.06 -10.05
CA GLU A 104 0.43 -6.58 -8.66
C GLU A 104 1.58 -7.27 -7.92
N ILE A 105 1.75 -8.58 -8.11
CA ILE A 105 2.88 -9.33 -7.54
C ILE A 105 4.21 -8.82 -8.12
N ILE A 106 4.30 -8.66 -9.43
CA ILE A 106 5.53 -8.23 -10.12
C ILE A 106 6.01 -6.86 -9.63
N PHE A 107 5.10 -5.90 -9.45
CA PHE A 107 5.46 -4.58 -8.90
C PHE A 107 5.94 -4.65 -7.45
N GLY A 108 5.54 -5.66 -6.67
CA GLY A 108 5.95 -5.84 -5.28
C GLY A 108 7.26 -6.61 -5.07
N VAL A 109 7.86 -7.20 -6.12
CA VAL A 109 9.05 -8.05 -5.97
C VAL A 109 10.23 -7.26 -5.40
N LEU A 110 10.82 -7.74 -4.30
CA LEU A 110 11.93 -7.10 -3.58
C LEU A 110 11.69 -5.67 -3.09
N GLU A 111 10.43 -5.21 -2.99
CA GLU A 111 10.08 -3.79 -2.70
C GLU A 111 10.62 -2.78 -3.74
N LEU A 112 11.24 -3.29 -4.83
CA LEU A 112 11.75 -2.52 -5.96
C LEU A 112 10.84 -2.68 -7.19
N GLY A 113 10.31 -3.89 -7.39
CA GLY A 113 9.51 -4.26 -8.54
C GLY A 113 10.29 -4.25 -9.85
N SER A 114 9.62 -4.55 -10.96
CA SER A 114 10.09 -4.11 -12.29
C SER A 114 9.58 -2.70 -12.58
N ASP A 115 10.33 -1.93 -13.36
CA ASP A 115 9.96 -0.55 -13.74
C ASP A 115 8.65 -0.47 -14.53
N GLY A 116 8.25 -1.55 -15.18
CA GLY A 116 6.94 -1.67 -15.82
C GLY A 116 6.46 -3.10 -16.01
N VAL A 117 5.20 -3.23 -16.44
CA VAL A 117 4.61 -4.50 -16.86
C VAL A 117 3.94 -4.37 -18.21
N MET A 118 4.07 -5.39 -19.03
CA MET A 118 3.33 -5.57 -20.27
C MET A 118 2.28 -6.66 -20.05
N MET A 119 1.01 -6.33 -20.22
CA MET A 119 -0.10 -7.28 -20.02
C MET A 119 -1.03 -7.25 -21.23
N ALA A 120 -1.36 -8.42 -21.77
CA ALA A 120 -2.39 -8.55 -22.80
C ALA A 120 -3.78 -8.59 -22.13
N PRO A 121 -4.68 -7.63 -22.41
CA PRO A 121 -6.01 -7.62 -21.79
C PRO A 121 -6.85 -8.81 -22.29
N ARG A 122 -7.57 -9.47 -21.38
CA ARG A 122 -8.44 -10.62 -21.68
C ARG A 122 -9.91 -10.21 -21.69
N LYS A 123 -10.27 -9.13 -21.00
CA LYS A 123 -11.63 -8.58 -20.94
C LYS A 123 -11.63 -7.05 -20.84
N VAL A 124 -12.79 -6.47 -21.12
CA VAL A 124 -13.04 -5.04 -20.91
C VAL A 124 -12.78 -4.70 -19.43
N GLY A 125 -12.02 -3.63 -19.20
CA GLY A 125 -11.67 -3.16 -17.86
C GLY A 125 -10.30 -3.63 -17.35
N ASP A 126 -9.66 -4.65 -17.96
CA ASP A 126 -8.34 -5.13 -17.50
C ASP A 126 -7.27 -4.02 -17.55
N ALA A 127 -7.26 -3.21 -18.60
CA ALA A 127 -6.35 -2.07 -18.71
C ALA A 127 -6.56 -1.03 -17.61
N THR A 128 -7.82 -0.75 -17.24
CA THR A 128 -8.16 0.16 -16.14
C THR A 128 -7.70 -0.43 -14.81
N ALA A 129 -7.94 -1.72 -14.58
CA ALA A 129 -7.52 -2.41 -13.37
C ALA A 129 -5.99 -2.45 -13.23
N LEU A 130 -5.25 -2.72 -14.32
CA LEU A 130 -3.80 -2.64 -14.33
C LEU A 130 -3.31 -1.22 -13.99
N LYS A 131 -3.93 -0.18 -14.55
CA LYS A 131 -3.60 1.21 -14.21
C LYS A 131 -3.81 1.50 -12.73
N SER A 132 -4.86 0.95 -12.10
CA SER A 132 -5.10 1.09 -10.66
C SER A 132 -4.04 0.38 -9.80
N VAL A 133 -3.41 -0.68 -10.29
CA VAL A 133 -2.29 -1.35 -9.58
C VAL A 133 -1.06 -0.43 -9.56
N VAL A 134 -0.76 0.24 -10.69
CA VAL A 134 0.38 1.17 -10.79
C VAL A 134 0.17 2.41 -9.91
N ASN A 135 -1.07 2.93 -9.87
CA ASN A 135 -1.42 4.12 -9.10
C ASN A 135 -2.00 3.76 -7.74
N ALA A 136 -1.54 2.68 -7.11
CA ALA A 136 -2.00 2.25 -5.79
C ALA A 136 -1.53 3.18 -4.65
N ASP A 137 -1.06 4.38 -4.98
CA ASP A 137 -0.77 5.44 -4.02
C ASP A 137 -2.04 5.79 -3.25
N THR A 138 -1.92 5.74 -1.93
CA THR A 138 -2.93 6.31 -1.04
C THR A 138 -2.62 7.80 -0.90
N PRO A 139 -3.62 8.69 -1.05
CA PRO A 139 -3.38 10.11 -0.89
C PRO A 139 -2.96 10.42 0.55
N ASP A 140 -2.08 11.40 0.70
CA ASP A 140 -1.73 11.93 2.02
C ASP A 140 -2.97 12.49 2.72
N LEU A 141 -3.02 12.32 4.03
CA LEU A 141 -4.11 12.79 4.87
C LEU A 141 -3.71 14.11 5.53
N ALA A 142 -4.61 15.09 5.46
CA ALA A 142 -4.48 16.31 6.25
C ALA A 142 -4.84 15.99 7.71
N LEU A 143 -3.86 15.54 8.50
CA LEU A 143 -4.03 15.33 9.93
C LEU A 143 -4.24 16.66 10.65
N VAL A 144 -5.06 16.61 11.70
CA VAL A 144 -5.38 17.76 12.56
C VAL A 144 -5.07 17.43 14.01
N GLU A 145 -4.81 18.46 14.80
CA GLU A 145 -4.69 18.34 16.24
C GLU A 145 -6.09 18.39 16.88
N LEU A 146 -6.48 17.30 17.51
CA LEU A 146 -7.70 17.22 18.31
C LEU A 146 -7.33 17.47 19.77
N GLU A 147 -8.13 18.28 20.45
CA GLU A 147 -8.01 18.50 21.90
C GLU A 147 -8.91 17.54 22.65
N VAL A 148 -8.34 16.72 23.53
CA VAL A 148 -9.13 15.86 24.43
C VAL A 148 -9.99 16.76 25.31
N VAL A 149 -11.30 16.50 25.34
CA VAL A 149 -12.27 17.23 26.18
C VAL A 149 -12.67 16.41 27.41
N SER A 150 -12.71 15.09 27.30
CA SER A 150 -13.00 14.19 28.41
C SER A 150 -12.54 12.76 28.14
N THR A 151 -12.29 12.03 29.22
CA THR A 151 -12.07 10.58 29.21
C THR A 151 -13.00 9.93 30.24
N GLU A 152 -13.58 8.78 29.90
CA GLU A 152 -14.53 8.07 30.77
C GLU A 152 -14.34 6.55 30.68
N HIS A 153 -14.29 5.87 31.82
CA HIS A 153 -14.32 4.41 31.86
C HIS A 153 -15.73 3.90 31.51
N VAL A 154 -15.87 3.15 30.41
CA VAL A 154 -17.17 2.71 29.89
C VAL A 154 -17.47 1.23 30.19
N GLY A 155 -16.68 0.62 31.09
CA GLY A 155 -16.89 -0.75 31.56
C GLY A 155 -16.28 -1.81 30.65
N MET A 156 -16.79 -3.03 30.72
CA MET A 156 -16.29 -4.16 29.92
C MET A 156 -16.95 -4.20 28.55
N GLY A 157 -16.16 -4.45 27.50
CA GLY A 157 -16.68 -4.68 26.15
C GLY A 157 -15.64 -5.29 25.22
N GLU A 158 -16.05 -5.63 24.00
CA GLU A 158 -15.18 -6.19 22.98
C GLU A 158 -14.35 -5.11 22.28
N ARG A 159 -13.03 -5.34 22.24
CA ARG A 159 -12.09 -4.55 21.46
C ARG A 159 -11.42 -5.38 20.37
N ALA A 160 -10.96 -4.72 19.32
CA ALA A 160 -10.21 -5.33 18.23
C ALA A 160 -8.73 -4.91 18.27
N CYS A 161 -7.85 -5.91 18.17
CA CYS A 161 -6.45 -5.74 17.82
C CYS A 161 -6.27 -6.05 16.33
N VAL A 162 -5.68 -5.16 15.57
CA VAL A 162 -5.39 -5.39 14.15
C VAL A 162 -3.93 -5.81 14.01
N ASP A 163 -3.71 -7.05 13.58
CA ASP A 163 -2.38 -7.56 13.21
C ASP A 163 -2.22 -7.47 11.70
N THR A 164 -1.22 -6.74 11.22
CA THR A 164 -0.90 -6.62 9.79
C THR A 164 0.20 -7.60 9.36
N CYS A 165 0.33 -7.80 8.06
CA CYS A 165 1.39 -8.61 7.44
C CYS A 165 2.69 -7.82 7.20
N THR A 166 2.81 -6.62 7.76
CA THR A 166 3.96 -5.72 7.59
C THR A 166 4.29 -5.06 8.94
N TYR A 167 5.48 -4.52 9.08
CA TYR A 167 5.82 -3.73 10.26
C TYR A 167 5.42 -2.27 10.07
N PHE A 168 4.97 -1.66 11.15
CA PHE A 168 4.81 -0.22 11.28
C PHE A 168 6.12 0.41 11.75
N ARG A 169 6.34 1.66 11.34
CA ARG A 169 7.34 2.53 11.95
C ARG A 169 6.86 3.04 13.32
N LYS A 170 7.76 3.66 14.10
CA LYS A 170 7.44 4.17 15.44
C LYS A 170 6.42 5.31 15.42
N ASP A 171 6.39 6.07 14.34
CA ASP A 171 5.51 7.20 14.09
C ASP A 171 4.27 6.81 13.28
N GLU A 172 4.01 5.50 13.13
CA GLU A 172 2.98 4.97 12.24
C GLU A 172 1.95 4.13 12.98
N GLY A 173 0.73 4.18 12.45
CA GLY A 173 -0.42 3.50 13.00
C GLY A 173 -1.58 3.46 12.03
N ILE A 174 -2.79 3.35 12.57
CA ILE A 174 -4.04 3.42 11.81
C ILE A 174 -5.00 4.41 12.45
N LEU A 175 -5.81 5.08 11.63
CA LEU A 175 -6.87 5.96 12.11
C LEU A 175 -8.08 5.14 12.55
N VAL A 176 -8.56 5.40 13.76
CA VAL A 176 -9.72 4.72 14.36
C VAL A 176 -10.64 5.73 15.01
N GLY A 177 -11.94 5.59 14.80
CA GLY A 177 -12.94 6.43 15.45
C GLY A 177 -14.28 5.72 15.57
N SER A 178 -15.04 6.01 16.62
CA SER A 178 -16.38 5.44 16.83
C SER A 178 -17.37 5.89 15.75
N HIS A 179 -17.11 7.05 15.14
CA HIS A 179 -17.88 7.61 14.04
C HIS A 179 -17.02 7.69 12.78
N SER A 180 -17.66 7.59 11.62
CA SER A 180 -16.97 7.67 10.35
C SER A 180 -16.42 9.08 10.02
N LYS A 181 -16.89 10.11 10.74
CA LYS A 181 -16.59 11.54 10.51
C LYS A 181 -15.39 12.08 11.30
N GLY A 182 -14.82 11.27 12.18
CA GLY A 182 -13.67 11.69 12.98
C GLY A 182 -12.94 10.51 13.56
N MET A 183 -11.62 10.49 13.38
CA MET A 183 -10.77 9.40 13.83
C MET A 183 -9.52 9.94 14.53
N ILE A 184 -8.98 9.16 15.45
CA ILE A 184 -7.72 9.42 16.15
C ILE A 184 -6.67 8.41 15.68
N LEU A 185 -5.42 8.85 15.58
CA LEU A 185 -4.31 8.02 15.09
C LEU A 185 -3.80 7.09 16.20
N CYS A 186 -4.21 5.82 16.15
CA CYS A 186 -3.77 4.78 17.07
C CYS A 186 -2.39 4.25 16.68
N VAL A 187 -1.44 4.22 17.62
CA VAL A 187 -0.06 3.78 17.34
C VAL A 187 0.07 2.26 17.37
N SER A 188 0.99 1.74 16.56
CA SER A 188 1.45 0.35 16.64
C SER A 188 2.18 0.03 17.97
N GLU A 189 2.27 -1.25 18.34
CA GLU A 189 3.07 -1.74 19.48
C GLU A 189 4.59 -1.67 19.18
N THR A 190 5.08 -0.54 18.69
CA THR A 190 6.49 -0.27 18.30
C THR A 190 7.32 0.34 19.43
N HIS A 191 6.67 0.78 20.50
CA HIS A 191 7.30 1.49 21.62
C HIS A 191 7.51 0.55 22.81
N PRO A 192 8.73 0.45 23.38
CA PRO A 192 9.03 -0.51 24.45
C PRO A 192 8.11 -0.42 25.67
N LEU A 193 7.87 -1.57 26.27
CA LEU A 193 7.09 -1.77 27.49
C LEU A 193 7.95 -2.58 28.49
N PRO A 194 7.93 -2.29 29.80
CA PRO A 194 8.80 -2.96 30.77
C PRO A 194 8.71 -4.49 30.84
N TYR A 195 7.58 -5.08 30.44
CA TYR A 195 7.29 -6.50 30.65
C TYR A 195 6.87 -7.25 29.38
N MET A 196 6.97 -6.63 28.21
CA MET A 196 6.50 -7.25 26.96
C MET A 196 7.35 -6.81 25.76
N PRO A 197 7.75 -7.75 24.88
CA PRO A 197 8.38 -7.37 23.61
C PRO A 197 7.40 -6.60 22.74
N THR A 198 7.93 -5.71 21.91
CA THR A 198 7.15 -4.99 20.91
C THR A 198 6.59 -5.94 19.86
N ARG A 199 5.48 -5.54 19.25
CA ARG A 199 4.88 -6.24 18.11
C ARG A 199 4.61 -5.19 17.04
N PRO A 200 5.65 -4.77 16.29
CA PRO A 200 5.54 -3.66 15.35
C PRO A 200 4.47 -3.80 14.27
N PHE A 201 3.88 -4.98 14.09
CA PHE A 201 2.79 -5.25 13.14
C PHE A 201 1.38 -5.07 13.73
N ARG A 202 1.26 -4.85 15.05
CA ARG A 202 -0.02 -4.82 15.79
C ARG A 202 -0.40 -3.41 16.19
N VAL A 203 -1.68 -3.07 16.01
CA VAL A 203 -2.32 -1.88 16.62
C VAL A 203 -3.43 -2.33 17.58
N ASN A 204 -3.42 -1.84 18.81
CA ASN A 204 -4.54 -1.96 19.74
C ASN A 204 -5.60 -0.92 19.36
N ALA A 205 -6.40 -1.25 18.34
CA ALA A 205 -7.16 -0.28 17.56
C ALA A 205 -8.29 0.41 18.33
N GLY A 206 -9.28 -0.34 18.81
CA GLY A 206 -10.47 0.23 19.47
C GLY A 206 -11.61 -0.77 19.66
N ALA A 207 -12.76 -0.30 20.11
CA ALA A 207 -13.98 -1.09 20.23
C ALA A 207 -14.43 -1.63 18.87
N ILE A 208 -15.07 -2.80 18.84
CA ILE A 208 -15.37 -3.53 17.59
C ILE A 208 -16.27 -2.78 16.58
N HIS A 209 -17.03 -1.78 17.05
CA HIS A 209 -17.88 -0.91 16.21
C HIS A 209 -17.12 0.31 15.66
N SER A 210 -15.86 0.51 16.01
CA SER A 210 -15.09 1.65 15.50
C SER A 210 -14.81 1.46 14.02
N TYR A 211 -14.76 2.55 13.28
CA TYR A 211 -14.32 2.60 11.90
C TYR A 211 -12.80 2.73 11.80
N THR A 212 -12.24 2.24 10.70
CA THR A 212 -10.90 2.57 10.22
C THR A 212 -10.90 2.83 8.72
N LEU A 213 -9.86 3.50 8.21
CA LEU A 213 -9.71 3.79 6.79
C LEU A 213 -9.24 2.56 6.01
N SER A 214 -9.85 2.36 4.85
CA SER A 214 -9.59 1.30 3.89
C SER A 214 -9.25 1.88 2.51
N LYS A 215 -8.84 0.99 1.60
CA LYS A 215 -8.52 1.35 0.21
C LYS A 215 -9.62 2.20 -0.46
N ASP A 216 -9.20 3.09 -1.35
CA ASP A 216 -10.05 4.00 -2.13
C ASP A 216 -10.86 4.96 -1.24
N GLY A 217 -10.26 5.35 -0.11
CA GLY A 217 -10.86 6.27 0.85
C GLY A 217 -12.14 5.73 1.47
N ARG A 218 -12.34 4.41 1.57
CA ARG A 218 -13.49 3.78 2.24
C ARG A 218 -13.26 3.67 3.75
N THR A 219 -14.33 3.38 4.50
CA THR A 219 -14.21 2.96 5.90
C THR A 219 -14.79 1.57 6.12
N ASN A 220 -14.25 0.84 7.09
CA ASN A 220 -14.79 -0.44 7.55
C ASN A 220 -14.88 -0.46 9.07
N TYR A 221 -15.87 -1.18 9.60
CA TYR A 221 -15.87 -1.51 11.00
C TYR A 221 -14.70 -2.44 11.33
N LEU A 222 -14.08 -2.25 12.50
CA LEU A 222 -13.01 -3.14 12.96
C LEU A 222 -13.47 -4.61 13.06
N SER A 223 -14.76 -4.84 13.36
CA SER A 223 -15.37 -6.18 13.38
C SER A 223 -15.51 -6.85 12.02
N GLU A 224 -15.53 -6.09 10.92
CA GLU A 224 -15.67 -6.62 9.56
C GLU A 224 -14.33 -7.01 8.93
N LEU A 225 -13.24 -6.50 9.50
CA LEU A 225 -11.90 -6.79 9.01
C LEU A 225 -11.56 -8.27 9.18
N LYS A 226 -11.06 -8.86 8.09
CA LYS A 226 -10.61 -10.26 8.01
C LYS A 226 -9.20 -10.35 7.42
N ALA A 227 -8.58 -11.53 7.52
CA ALA A 227 -7.32 -11.81 6.84
C ALA A 227 -7.42 -11.44 5.35
N GLY A 228 -6.42 -10.72 4.85
CA GLY A 228 -6.38 -10.20 3.47
C GLY A 228 -7.05 -8.83 3.27
N SER A 229 -7.77 -8.29 4.26
CA SER A 229 -8.34 -6.93 4.16
C SER A 229 -7.23 -5.90 3.96
N LYS A 230 -7.50 -4.84 3.18
CA LYS A 230 -6.56 -3.74 2.92
C LYS A 230 -7.02 -2.50 3.67
N ILE A 231 -6.19 -2.04 4.60
CA ILE A 231 -6.43 -0.82 5.38
C ILE A 231 -5.32 0.20 5.13
N VAL A 232 -5.57 1.45 5.50
CA VAL A 232 -4.62 2.55 5.33
C VAL A 232 -3.82 2.73 6.63
N ALA A 233 -2.51 2.58 6.53
CA ALA A 233 -1.57 3.05 7.55
C ALA A 233 -1.25 4.53 7.30
N SER A 234 -1.09 5.30 8.38
CA SER A 234 -0.66 6.70 8.32
C SER A 234 0.45 6.93 9.33
N ASP A 235 1.43 7.74 8.94
CA ASP A 235 2.36 8.34 9.90
C ASP A 235 1.86 9.68 10.42
N VAL A 236 2.62 10.30 11.33
CA VAL A 236 2.27 11.59 11.96
C VAL A 236 2.33 12.80 11.03
N GLU A 237 2.94 12.68 9.86
CA GLU A 237 2.92 13.71 8.82
C GLU A 237 1.73 13.55 7.87
N GLY A 238 0.94 12.48 8.04
CA GLY A 238 -0.19 12.16 7.20
C GLY A 238 0.17 11.38 5.94
N ARG A 239 1.42 10.95 5.79
CA ARG A 239 1.81 10.09 4.67
C ARG A 239 1.20 8.72 4.84
N THR A 240 0.59 8.20 3.79
CA THR A 240 -0.17 6.95 3.86
C THR A 240 0.41 5.84 3.01
N ARG A 241 0.07 4.60 3.38
CA ARG A 241 0.26 3.42 2.54
C ARG A 241 -0.79 2.36 2.84
N LEU A 242 -1.06 1.48 1.87
CA LEU A 242 -1.88 0.30 2.10
C LEU A 242 -1.12 -0.77 2.87
N VAL A 243 -1.78 -1.34 3.88
CA VAL A 243 -1.27 -2.50 4.63
C VAL A 243 -2.30 -3.63 4.61
N THR A 244 -1.79 -4.85 4.58
CA THR A 244 -2.63 -6.06 4.57
C THR A 244 -2.86 -6.53 5.99
N VAL A 245 -4.11 -6.75 6.37
CA VAL A 245 -4.50 -7.36 7.63
C VAL A 245 -4.18 -8.86 7.60
N GLY A 246 -3.37 -9.33 8.53
CA GLY A 246 -3.11 -10.77 8.73
C GLY A 246 -4.21 -11.41 9.56
N ARG A 247 -4.62 -10.76 10.65
CA ARG A 247 -5.79 -11.17 11.46
C ARG A 247 -6.32 -10.03 12.33
N VAL A 248 -7.53 -10.21 12.83
CA VAL A 248 -8.11 -9.36 13.87
C VAL A 248 -8.31 -10.20 15.13
N LYS A 249 -7.78 -9.75 16.26
CA LYS A 249 -7.97 -10.39 17.55
C LYS A 249 -9.02 -9.61 18.33
N ILE A 250 -10.18 -10.22 18.54
CA ILE A 250 -11.27 -9.66 19.34
C ILE A 250 -11.23 -10.27 20.75
N GLU A 251 -11.27 -9.43 21.77
CA GLU A 251 -11.31 -9.88 23.18
C GLU A 251 -12.08 -8.88 24.06
N THR A 252 -12.69 -9.38 25.14
CA THR A 252 -13.42 -8.56 26.11
C THR A 252 -12.46 -7.97 27.14
N ARG A 253 -12.45 -6.64 27.29
CA ARG A 253 -11.56 -5.89 28.18
C ARG A 253 -12.28 -4.68 28.81
N PRO A 254 -11.75 -4.10 29.89
CA PRO A 254 -12.13 -2.76 30.31
C PRO A 254 -11.85 -1.75 29.19
N LEU A 255 -12.79 -0.82 28.98
CA LEU A 255 -12.75 0.17 27.92
C LEU A 255 -12.76 1.59 28.50
N ILE A 256 -12.09 2.50 27.79
CA ILE A 256 -12.07 3.94 28.05
C ILE A 256 -12.53 4.67 26.79
N SER A 257 -13.50 5.57 26.95
CA SER A 257 -13.97 6.48 25.92
C SER A 257 -13.13 7.75 25.97
N VAL A 258 -12.60 8.17 24.83
CA VAL A 258 -11.85 9.41 24.65
C VAL A 258 -12.66 10.31 23.74
N ASN A 259 -13.17 11.42 24.29
CA ASN A 259 -13.81 12.47 23.52
C ASN A 259 -12.80 13.58 23.26
N ALA A 260 -12.72 14.01 22.02
CA ALA A 260 -11.89 15.12 21.59
C ALA A 260 -12.65 16.06 20.67
N VAL A 261 -12.17 17.30 20.55
CA VAL A 261 -12.74 18.30 19.67
C VAL A 261 -11.66 18.84 18.74
N SER A 262 -12.03 19.04 17.49
CA SER A 262 -11.17 19.62 16.49
C SER A 262 -11.15 21.17 16.56
N PRO A 263 -10.21 21.85 15.88
CA PRO A 263 -10.16 23.30 15.88
C PRO A 263 -11.40 24.00 15.32
N ASP A 264 -12.18 23.31 14.47
CA ASP A 264 -13.44 23.81 13.92
C ASP A 264 -14.68 23.42 14.73
N GLY A 265 -14.49 22.76 15.88
CA GLY A 265 -15.57 22.40 16.80
C GLY A 265 -16.22 21.04 16.54
N ARG A 266 -15.80 20.28 15.52
CA ARG A 266 -16.29 18.91 15.32
C ARG A 266 -15.81 17.98 16.43
N GLU A 267 -16.74 17.24 17.00
CA GLU A 267 -16.49 16.22 18.03
C GLU A 267 -15.97 14.93 17.40
N VAL A 268 -15.05 14.28 18.09
CA VAL A 268 -14.44 13.01 17.72
C VAL A 268 -14.46 12.10 18.94
N ASN A 269 -14.94 10.88 18.75
CA ASN A 269 -14.93 9.87 19.80
C ASN A 269 -14.10 8.66 19.36
N LEU A 270 -13.34 8.11 20.30
CA LEU A 270 -12.67 6.82 20.17
C LEU A 270 -12.78 6.04 21.48
N ILE A 271 -13.28 4.81 21.42
CA ILE A 271 -13.29 3.89 22.55
C ILE A 271 -12.12 2.89 22.42
N LEU A 272 -11.21 2.92 23.39
CA LEU A 272 -10.02 2.08 23.47
C LEU A 272 -10.11 1.08 24.62
N GLN A 273 -9.18 0.14 24.66
CA GLN A 273 -8.93 -0.59 25.90
C GLN A 273 -8.31 0.35 26.94
N ASP A 274 -8.84 0.26 28.16
CA ASP A 274 -8.36 0.96 29.34
C ASP A 274 -7.17 0.20 29.94
N ASP A 275 -6.00 0.38 29.33
CA ASP A 275 -4.76 -0.27 29.73
C ASP A 275 -3.55 0.56 29.28
N TRP A 276 -2.54 0.69 30.15
CA TRP A 276 -1.40 1.57 30.00
C TRP A 276 -0.53 1.33 28.75
N HIS A 277 -0.63 0.15 28.14
CA HIS A 277 0.10 -0.18 26.92
C HIS A 277 -0.62 0.22 25.63
N VAL A 278 -1.88 0.65 25.73
CA VAL A 278 -2.66 1.16 24.60
C VAL A 278 -2.42 2.64 24.45
N ARG A 279 -2.11 3.07 23.24
CA ARG A 279 -1.54 4.38 22.96
C ARG A 279 -2.09 4.99 21.67
N VAL A 280 -2.08 6.31 21.61
CA VAL A 280 -2.37 7.11 20.41
C VAL A 280 -1.20 8.05 20.14
N LEU A 281 -1.12 8.57 18.90
CA LEU A 281 -0.11 9.55 18.51
C LEU A 281 -0.65 10.97 18.70
N GLY A 282 0.19 11.84 19.25
CA GLY A 282 0.01 13.28 19.32
C GLY A 282 0.97 14.03 18.38
N PRO A 283 0.89 15.36 18.34
CA PRO A 283 1.73 16.19 17.49
C PRO A 283 3.22 15.89 17.67
N GLY A 284 3.96 15.89 16.56
CA GLY A 284 5.41 15.63 16.56
C GLY A 284 5.81 14.20 16.93
N GLY A 285 4.89 13.22 16.87
CA GLY A 285 5.20 11.82 17.21
C GLY A 285 5.12 11.51 18.70
N ALA A 286 4.49 12.39 19.50
CA ALA A 286 4.26 12.13 20.91
C ALA A 286 3.44 10.85 21.11
N VAL A 287 3.86 9.98 22.02
CA VAL A 287 3.18 8.71 22.29
C VAL A 287 2.42 8.87 23.59
N LEU A 288 1.09 8.81 23.52
CA LEU A 288 0.21 9.12 24.63
C LEU A 288 -0.52 7.87 25.07
N ASN A 289 -0.40 7.49 26.34
CA ASN A 289 -1.09 6.33 26.91
C ASN A 289 -2.58 6.65 27.07
N SER A 290 -3.46 5.75 26.64
CA SER A 290 -4.91 5.96 26.70
C SER A 290 -5.40 6.26 28.11
N THR A 291 -4.81 5.62 29.11
CA THR A 291 -5.14 5.75 30.54
C THR A 291 -4.67 7.06 31.18
N GLU A 292 -3.79 7.81 30.51
CA GLU A 292 -3.22 9.06 31.03
C GLU A 292 -3.77 10.31 30.33
N LEU A 293 -4.57 10.11 29.28
CA LEU A 293 -5.21 11.20 28.55
C LEU A 293 -6.19 11.97 29.45
N LYS A 294 -6.08 13.29 29.41
CA LYS A 294 -6.90 14.22 30.19
C LYS A 294 -7.31 15.44 29.34
N PRO A 295 -8.30 16.22 29.80
CA PRO A 295 -8.72 17.42 29.09
C PRO A 295 -7.54 18.37 28.82
N GLY A 296 -7.45 18.85 27.58
CA GLY A 296 -6.39 19.74 27.09
C GLY A 296 -5.21 19.02 26.41
N ASP A 297 -5.09 17.70 26.53
CA ASP A 297 -4.08 16.94 25.78
C ASP A 297 -4.38 17.00 24.27
N LYS A 298 -3.33 17.02 23.44
CA LYS A 298 -3.43 17.05 21.98
C LYS A 298 -3.13 15.70 21.37
N VAL A 299 -4.05 15.18 20.56
CA VAL A 299 -3.89 13.93 19.79
C VAL A 299 -4.00 14.23 18.29
N LEU A 300 -3.36 13.42 17.45
CA LEU A 300 -3.51 13.52 16.00
C LEU A 300 -4.77 12.78 15.57
N GLY A 301 -5.53 13.41 14.67
CA GLY A 301 -6.71 12.81 14.09
C GLY A 301 -6.92 13.21 12.65
N PHE A 302 -7.95 12.63 12.04
CA PHE A 302 -8.38 12.90 10.69
C PHE A 302 -9.89 13.10 10.65
N LEU A 303 -10.31 14.11 9.89
CA LEU A 303 -11.71 14.49 9.75
C LEU A 303 -12.08 14.41 8.27
N PRO A 304 -12.68 13.30 7.82
CA PRO A 304 -13.19 13.20 6.45
C PRO A 304 -14.15 14.34 6.13
N THR A 305 -14.10 14.85 4.90
CA THR A 305 -14.94 15.96 4.44
C THR A 305 -16.34 15.54 4.01
N GLU A 306 -16.55 14.25 3.72
CA GLU A 306 -17.81 13.70 3.21
C GLU A 306 -18.46 12.80 4.27
N ASP A 307 -19.78 12.90 4.41
CA ASP A 307 -20.58 11.96 5.20
C ASP A 307 -20.46 10.56 4.59
N ARG A 308 -20.71 9.50 5.37
CA ARG A 308 -20.52 8.12 4.91
C ARG A 308 -21.70 7.24 5.28
N HIS A 309 -22.12 6.41 4.34
CA HIS A 309 -23.08 5.33 4.58
C HIS A 309 -22.43 4.01 4.20
N VAL A 310 -22.41 3.05 5.14
CA VAL A 310 -21.82 1.71 4.96
C VAL A 310 -20.41 1.73 4.33
N GLY A 311 -19.59 2.69 4.74
CA GLY A 311 -18.20 2.82 4.29
C GLY A 311 -17.97 3.63 3.01
N TYR A 312 -19.03 4.00 2.29
CA TYR A 312 -18.96 4.83 1.09
C TYR A 312 -19.18 6.30 1.43
N PRO A 313 -18.40 7.23 0.84
CA PRO A 313 -18.72 8.64 0.91
C PRO A 313 -20.07 8.92 0.24
N LEU A 314 -20.94 9.65 0.94
CA LEU A 314 -22.22 10.14 0.48
C LEU A 314 -22.43 11.56 1.00
N ASP A 315 -23.00 12.41 0.16
CA ASP A 315 -23.52 13.71 0.58
C ASP A 315 -24.97 13.55 1.07
N GLU A 316 -25.15 12.82 2.19
CA GLU A 316 -26.44 12.57 2.83
C GLU A 316 -26.35 12.81 4.33
N PHE A 317 -27.39 13.39 4.93
CA PHE A 317 -27.48 13.58 6.38
C PHE A 317 -27.47 12.23 7.12
N CYS A 318 -26.37 11.94 7.82
CA CYS A 318 -26.26 10.79 8.71
C CYS A 318 -25.97 11.25 10.15
N LEU A 319 -26.79 10.78 11.11
CA LEU A 319 -26.61 11.01 12.54
C LEU A 319 -26.21 9.69 13.23
N GLU A 320 -24.98 9.63 13.74
CA GLU A 320 -24.47 8.57 14.61
C GLU A 320 -24.36 9.19 16.02
N THR A 321 -24.96 8.55 17.05
CA THR A 321 -24.99 9.04 18.44
C THR A 321 -24.35 8.07 19.41
#